data_AF-A0AB72ZR55-F1
#
_entry.id   AF-A0AB72ZR55-F1
#
_cell.length_a   1.000
_cell.length_b   1.000
_cell.length_c   1.000
_cell.angle_alpha   90.00
_cell.angle_beta   90.00
_cell.angle_gamma   90.00
#
_symmetry.space_group_name_H-M   'P 1'
#
loop_
_entity.id
_entity.type
_entity.pdbx_description
1 polymer ?
#
loop_
_entity_poly.entity_id
_entity_poly.type
_entity_poly.pdbx_seq_one_letter_code
_entity_poly.pdbx_strand_id
1 'polypeptide(L)'
;MSLQNFLESHGIPFRLELRSMEELRQGAEFILQRLGYHGIEVSLAPQAGWLQLNGEVSEEIQKQKIDSLLQAEVPGLLGVESKVRIAGNQRKRLDALLEQFGLDSDFTVNVKGELIELRGQVNDEKLNSFNQLQQTFRQEFGNRPKLELVNVGGQPQHDELNFEVQAISLGKVPYVVLDNHQRYPEGAILNNGVRILAIRRDAVIVSKGKREFVIQLNGGKPR
;
A
#
# COMPACT_ATOMS: atom_id res chain seq x y z
N MET A 1 14.24 -33.95 40.19
CA MET A 1 13.36 -34.57 41.21
C MET A 1 11.95 -34.12 40.90
N SER A 2 11.00 -35.03 40.64
CA SER A 2 9.61 -34.68 40.33
C SER A 2 8.84 -34.32 41.61
N LEU A 3 7.78 -33.51 41.48
CA LEU A 3 6.93 -33.10 42.62
C LEU A 3 6.37 -34.31 43.39
N GLN A 4 5.94 -35.34 42.65
CA GLN A 4 5.42 -36.57 43.24
C GLN A 4 6.43 -37.25 44.17
N ASN A 5 7.67 -37.47 43.68
CA ASN A 5 8.72 -38.12 44.47
C ASN A 5 9.06 -37.33 45.73
N PHE A 6 8.98 -35.99 45.68
CA PHE A 6 9.19 -35.14 46.84
C PHE A 6 8.08 -35.31 47.88
N LEU A 7 6.82 -35.34 47.47
CA LEU A 7 5.68 -35.52 48.38
C LEU A 7 5.68 -36.90 49.03
N GLU A 8 5.98 -37.94 48.24
CA GLU A 8 6.13 -39.33 48.71
C GLU A 8 7.28 -39.47 49.71
N SER A 9 8.45 -38.87 49.43
CA SER A 9 9.61 -38.96 50.32
C SER A 9 9.42 -38.26 51.67
N HIS A 10 8.44 -37.37 51.77
CA HIS A 10 8.07 -36.67 53.01
C HIS A 10 6.82 -37.26 53.68
N GLY A 11 6.28 -38.38 53.17
CA GLY A 11 5.11 -39.06 53.75
C GLY A 11 3.83 -38.23 53.73
N ILE A 12 3.72 -37.26 52.82
CA ILE A 12 2.55 -36.39 52.69
C ILE A 12 1.50 -37.13 51.86
N PRO A 13 0.28 -37.36 52.36
CA PRO A 13 -0.81 -37.87 51.52
C PRO A 13 -1.29 -36.78 50.57
N PHE A 14 -1.39 -37.08 49.27
CA PHE A 14 -1.78 -36.09 48.26
C PHE A 14 -2.69 -36.68 47.19
N ARG A 15 -3.40 -35.80 46.48
CA ARG A 15 -4.03 -36.06 45.18
C ARG A 15 -3.56 -34.96 44.22
N LEU A 16 -2.96 -35.33 43.10
CA LEU A 16 -2.50 -34.39 42.09
C LEU A 16 -3.57 -34.23 41.00
N GLU A 17 -4.09 -33.01 40.87
CA GLU A 17 -4.91 -32.60 39.73
C GLU A 17 -4.13 -31.55 38.94
N LEU A 18 -3.06 -32.02 38.29
CA LEU A 18 -2.16 -31.19 37.50
C LEU A 18 -2.48 -31.34 36.02
N ARG A 19 -2.33 -30.25 35.28
CA ARG A 19 -2.38 -30.25 33.81
C ARG A 19 -1.05 -29.71 33.29
N SER A 20 -0.52 -30.35 32.27
CA SER A 20 0.68 -29.85 31.61
C SER A 20 0.32 -28.74 30.64
N MET A 21 1.04 -27.62 30.71
CA MET A 21 0.92 -26.55 29.71
C MET A 21 1.25 -27.05 28.29
N GLU A 22 2.13 -28.04 28.17
CA GLU A 22 2.47 -28.65 26.88
C GLU A 22 1.32 -29.52 26.34
N GLU A 23 0.60 -30.23 27.21
CA GLU A 23 -0.60 -30.98 26.81
C GLU A 23 -1.72 -30.03 26.35
N LEU A 24 -1.90 -28.89 27.04
CA LEU A 24 -2.81 -27.84 26.61
C LEU A 24 -2.43 -27.31 25.21
N ARG A 25 -1.14 -27.02 25.00
CA ARG A 25 -0.61 -26.52 23.73
C ARG A 25 -0.86 -27.52 22.58
N GLN A 26 -0.48 -28.79 22.77
CA GLN A 26 -0.68 -29.85 21.77
C GLN A 26 -2.16 -30.14 21.51
N GLY A 27 -2.99 -30.10 22.55
CA GLY A 27 -4.44 -30.22 22.42
C GLY A 27 -5.03 -29.11 21.54
N ALA A 28 -4.64 -27.86 21.78
CA ALA A 28 -5.06 -26.73 20.96
C ALA A 28 -4.58 -26.85 19.50
N GLU A 29 -3.33 -27.23 19.26
CA GLU A 29 -2.81 -27.49 17.90
C GLU A 29 -3.63 -28.54 17.16
N PHE A 30 -3.96 -29.64 17.84
CA PHE A 30 -4.77 -30.71 17.26
C PHE A 30 -6.17 -30.22 16.86
N ILE A 31 -6.84 -29.43 17.72
CA ILE A 31 -8.16 -28.86 17.41
C ILE A 31 -8.07 -27.91 16.21
N LEU A 32 -7.09 -27.01 16.19
CA LEU A 32 -6.88 -26.07 15.09
C LEU A 32 -6.64 -26.80 13.76
N GLN A 33 -5.76 -27.81 13.76
CA GLN A 33 -5.46 -28.60 12.57
C GLN A 33 -6.70 -29.36 12.07
N ARG A 34 -7.47 -29.98 12.97
CA ARG A 34 -8.70 -30.71 12.63
C ARG A 34 -9.75 -29.79 11.99
N LEU A 35 -9.82 -28.53 12.42
CA LEU A 35 -10.75 -27.53 11.91
C LEU A 35 -10.23 -26.80 10.67
N GLY A 36 -9.05 -27.15 10.16
CA GLY A 36 -8.47 -26.57 8.93
C GLY A 36 -7.71 -25.26 9.14
N TYR A 37 -7.40 -24.88 10.38
CA TYR A 37 -6.63 -23.68 10.71
C TYR A 37 -5.13 -23.99 10.58
N HIS A 38 -4.62 -24.00 9.35
CA HIS A 38 -3.22 -24.33 9.07
C HIS A 38 -2.26 -23.14 9.21
N GLY A 39 -2.78 -21.90 9.25
CA GLY A 39 -1.99 -20.67 9.33
C GLY A 39 -1.81 -20.13 10.74
N ILE A 40 -2.14 -20.90 11.79
CA ILE A 40 -2.02 -20.47 13.19
C ILE A 40 -1.00 -21.35 13.91
N GLU A 41 -0.04 -20.71 14.55
CA GLU A 41 0.91 -21.31 15.49
C GLU A 41 0.45 -21.10 16.94
N VAL A 42 0.63 -22.12 17.78
CA VAL A 42 0.24 -22.10 19.19
C VAL A 42 1.48 -22.11 20.08
N SER A 43 1.62 -21.10 20.92
CA SER A 43 2.69 -21.00 21.92
C SER A 43 2.12 -20.81 23.33
N LEU A 44 2.96 -21.02 24.34
CA LEU A 44 2.59 -20.73 25.73
C LEU A 44 2.49 -19.22 25.95
N ALA A 45 1.44 -18.77 26.64
CA ALA A 45 1.36 -17.39 27.08
C ALA A 45 2.07 -17.21 28.44
N PRO A 46 2.38 -15.96 28.87
CA PRO A 46 2.99 -15.70 30.17
C PRO A 46 2.13 -16.12 31.37
N GLN A 47 0.80 -16.11 31.22
CA GLN A 47 -0.16 -16.47 32.27
C GLN A 47 -0.38 -18.00 32.30
N ALA A 48 -0.38 -18.58 33.50
CA ALA A 48 -0.62 -20.01 33.66
C ALA A 48 -2.03 -20.40 33.17
N GLY A 49 -2.12 -21.50 32.41
CA GLY A 49 -3.35 -21.95 31.78
C GLY A 49 -3.78 -21.14 30.55
N TRP A 50 -2.94 -20.22 30.05
CA TRP A 50 -3.21 -19.44 28.85
C TRP A 50 -2.28 -19.82 27.69
N LEU A 51 -2.81 -19.73 26.48
CA LEU A 51 -2.07 -19.93 25.24
C LEU A 51 -2.06 -18.65 24.40
N GLN A 52 -1.08 -18.51 23.52
CA GLN A 52 -0.99 -17.43 22.56
C GLN A 52 -1.07 -17.99 21.14
N LEU A 53 -1.90 -17.36 20.32
CA LEU A 53 -2.08 -17.71 18.91
C LEU A 53 -1.42 -16.64 18.04
N ASN A 54 -0.57 -17.06 17.11
CA ASN A 54 0.06 -16.18 16.13
C ASN A 54 -0.19 -16.72 14.72
N GLY A 55 -0.30 -15.84 13.73
CA GLY A 55 -0.42 -16.25 12.32
C GLY A 55 -1.52 -15.51 11.57
N GLU A 56 -1.97 -16.08 10.46
CA GLU A 56 -2.95 -15.45 9.56
C GLU A 56 -4.07 -16.41 9.16
N VAL A 57 -5.32 -15.92 9.13
CA VAL A 57 -6.52 -16.68 8.74
C VAL A 57 -7.41 -15.87 7.81
N SER A 58 -8.33 -16.51 7.07
CA SER A 58 -9.33 -15.76 6.30
C SER A 58 -10.36 -15.07 7.20
N GLU A 59 -11.10 -14.10 6.65
CA GLU A 59 -12.11 -13.34 7.39
C GLU A 59 -13.28 -14.23 7.86
N GLU A 60 -13.71 -15.17 7.02
CA GLU A 60 -14.75 -16.16 7.36
C GLU A 60 -14.35 -16.99 8.58
N ILE A 61 -13.06 -17.35 8.65
CA ILE A 61 -12.48 -18.16 9.71
C ILE A 61 -12.33 -17.32 10.99
N GLN A 62 -11.88 -16.07 10.90
CA GLN A 62 -11.74 -15.21 12.09
C GLN A 62 -13.08 -14.93 12.78
N LYS A 63 -14.18 -14.83 12.02
CA LYS A 63 -15.54 -14.62 12.56
C LYS A 63 -16.01 -15.76 13.48
N GLN A 64 -15.38 -16.94 13.43
CA GLN A 64 -15.79 -18.11 14.21
C GLN A 64 -15.37 -18.07 15.70
N LYS A 65 -14.79 -16.96 16.19
CA LYS A 65 -14.37 -16.78 17.61
C LYS A 65 -13.56 -17.97 18.14
N ILE A 66 -12.38 -18.15 17.55
CA ILE A 66 -11.48 -19.28 17.80
C ILE A 66 -11.09 -19.45 19.27
N ASP A 67 -11.01 -18.35 20.01
CA ASP A 67 -10.71 -18.26 21.43
C ASP A 67 -11.75 -19.00 22.28
N SER A 68 -13.04 -18.77 21.99
CA SER A 68 -14.15 -19.42 22.70
C SER A 68 -14.23 -20.91 22.35
N LEU A 69 -13.96 -21.24 21.08
CA LEU A 69 -13.94 -22.62 20.61
C LEU A 69 -12.82 -23.43 21.29
N LEU A 70 -11.61 -22.90 21.37
CA LEU A 70 -10.50 -23.59 22.02
C LEU A 70 -10.74 -23.78 23.52
N GLN A 71 -11.34 -22.80 24.21
CA GLN A 71 -11.67 -22.95 25.63
C GLN A 71 -12.71 -24.04 25.90
N ALA A 72 -13.65 -24.25 24.97
CA ALA A 72 -14.63 -25.33 25.07
C ALA A 72 -14.03 -26.71 24.77
N GLU A 73 -13.12 -26.80 23.80
CA GLU A 73 -12.58 -28.07 23.30
C GLU A 73 -11.28 -28.53 23.97
N VAL A 74 -10.56 -27.64 24.66
CA VAL A 74 -9.29 -27.95 25.34
C VAL A 74 -9.47 -27.90 26.86
N PRO A 75 -9.63 -29.06 27.53
CA PRO A 75 -9.88 -29.11 28.96
C PRO A 75 -8.75 -28.50 29.81
N GLY A 76 -9.10 -27.49 30.61
CA GLY A 76 -8.17 -26.78 31.49
C GLY A 76 -7.51 -25.56 30.87
N LEU A 77 -7.83 -25.23 29.61
CA LEU A 77 -7.47 -23.94 29.02
C LEU A 77 -8.31 -22.83 29.66
N LEU A 78 -7.66 -21.85 30.27
CA LEU A 78 -8.32 -20.74 30.97
C LEU A 78 -8.52 -19.51 30.08
N GLY A 79 -7.72 -19.37 29.03
CA GLY A 79 -7.79 -18.22 28.14
C GLY A 79 -6.83 -18.31 26.96
N VAL A 80 -7.04 -17.41 25.99
CA VAL A 80 -6.22 -17.33 24.78
C VAL A 80 -5.92 -15.87 24.47
N GLU A 81 -4.64 -15.56 24.24
CA GLU A 81 -4.20 -14.29 23.65
C GLU A 81 -4.11 -14.45 22.13
N SER A 82 -5.02 -13.83 21.38
CA SER A 82 -5.00 -13.90 19.92
C SER A 82 -4.25 -12.73 19.31
N LYS A 83 -3.17 -13.04 18.57
CA LYS A 83 -2.45 -12.12 17.68
C LYS A 83 -2.63 -12.52 16.20
N VAL A 84 -3.68 -13.30 15.92
CA VAL A 84 -3.99 -13.79 14.59
C VAL A 84 -4.53 -12.63 13.73
N ARG A 85 -3.97 -12.47 12.53
CA ARG A 85 -4.35 -11.45 11.56
C ARG A 85 -5.24 -12.05 10.47
N ILE A 86 -5.98 -11.20 9.77
CA ILE A 86 -6.74 -11.65 8.60
C ILE A 86 -5.81 -11.64 7.37
N ALA A 87 -5.54 -12.83 6.81
CA ALA A 87 -4.86 -13.00 5.54
C ALA A 87 -5.68 -12.37 4.40
N GLY A 88 -5.05 -11.54 3.55
CA GLY A 88 -5.68 -10.98 2.35
C GLY A 88 -6.71 -9.87 2.59
N ASN A 89 -6.91 -9.42 3.83
CA ASN A 89 -7.81 -8.29 4.14
C ASN A 89 -7.37 -7.00 3.45
N GLN A 90 -6.08 -6.83 3.16
CA GLN A 90 -5.56 -5.64 2.49
C GLN A 90 -6.24 -5.41 1.14
N ARG A 91 -6.47 -6.46 0.35
CA ARG A 91 -7.12 -6.30 -0.96
C ARG A 91 -8.60 -5.95 -0.82
N LYS A 92 -9.32 -6.69 0.02
CA LYS A 92 -10.75 -6.43 0.26
C LYS A 92 -10.98 -5.03 0.83
N ARG A 93 -10.10 -4.60 1.74
CA ARG A 93 -10.13 -3.26 2.32
C ARG A 93 -9.79 -2.19 1.28
N LEU A 94 -8.81 -2.45 0.40
CA LEU A 94 -8.52 -1.56 -0.73
C LEU A 94 -9.73 -1.41 -1.65
N ASP A 95 -10.39 -2.51 -2.01
CA ASP A 95 -11.59 -2.49 -2.87
C ASP A 95 -12.71 -1.68 -2.19
N ALA A 96 -12.96 -1.86 -0.89
CA ALA A 96 -13.94 -1.08 -0.13
C ALA A 96 -13.59 0.42 -0.05
N LEU A 97 -12.30 0.76 0.08
CA LEU A 97 -11.86 2.16 0.04
C LEU A 97 -12.04 2.75 -1.35
N LEU A 98 -11.75 1.99 -2.41
CA LEU A 98 -11.98 2.44 -3.79
C LEU A 98 -13.45 2.79 -4.01
N GLU A 99 -14.38 1.94 -3.58
CA GLU A 99 -15.82 2.23 -3.63
C GLU A 99 -16.18 3.47 -2.80
N GLN A 100 -15.65 3.58 -1.57
CA GLN A 100 -15.93 4.71 -0.67
C GLN A 100 -15.49 6.06 -1.27
N PHE A 101 -14.36 6.09 -1.98
CA PHE A 101 -13.84 7.28 -2.64
C PHE A 101 -14.34 7.45 -4.09
N GLY A 102 -15.21 6.56 -4.59
CA GLY A 102 -15.77 6.60 -5.94
C GLY A 102 -14.73 6.34 -7.04
N LEU A 103 -13.69 5.55 -6.75
CA LEU A 103 -12.54 5.27 -7.61
C LEU A 103 -12.52 3.85 -8.19
N ASP A 104 -13.48 3.01 -7.81
CA ASP A 104 -13.61 1.59 -8.19
C ASP A 104 -13.78 1.38 -9.70
N SER A 105 -14.48 2.30 -10.36
CA SER A 105 -14.66 2.28 -11.82
C SER A 105 -13.55 3.02 -12.58
N ASP A 106 -12.76 3.84 -11.89
CA ASP A 106 -11.71 4.68 -12.48
C ASP A 106 -10.34 3.98 -12.58
N PHE A 107 -10.08 3.03 -11.69
CA PHE A 107 -8.80 2.35 -11.60
C PHE A 107 -8.94 0.83 -11.66
N THR A 108 -8.16 0.21 -12.53
CA THR A 108 -7.92 -1.23 -12.52
C THR A 108 -6.79 -1.55 -11.53
N VAL A 109 -7.06 -2.47 -10.60
CA VAL A 109 -6.07 -2.87 -9.58
C VAL A 109 -5.20 -4.03 -10.09
N ASN A 110 -3.89 -3.83 -10.09
CA ASN A 110 -2.89 -4.86 -10.44
C ASN A 110 -1.96 -5.12 -9.25
N VAL A 111 -1.87 -6.38 -8.81
CA VAL A 111 -1.09 -6.77 -7.63
C VAL A 111 0.21 -7.44 -8.07
N LYS A 112 1.33 -6.92 -7.58
CA LYS A 112 2.70 -7.40 -7.84
C LYS A 112 3.44 -7.62 -6.52
N GLY A 113 3.16 -8.73 -5.85
CA GLY A 113 3.69 -9.00 -4.52
C GLY A 113 3.26 -7.92 -3.52
N GLU A 114 4.23 -7.21 -2.94
CA GLU A 114 4.01 -6.13 -1.96
C GLU A 114 3.70 -4.76 -2.61
N LEU A 115 3.63 -4.68 -3.93
CA LEU A 115 3.25 -3.48 -4.67
C LEU A 115 1.86 -3.67 -5.29
N ILE A 116 0.95 -2.74 -5.04
CA ILE A 116 -0.36 -2.68 -5.68
C ILE A 116 -0.41 -1.43 -6.56
N GLU A 117 -0.58 -1.64 -7.86
CA GLU A 117 -0.73 -0.57 -8.85
C GLU A 117 -2.21 -0.31 -9.13
N LEU A 118 -2.62 0.95 -9.04
CA LEU A 118 -3.93 1.43 -9.46
C LEU A 118 -3.77 2.10 -10.83
N ARG A 119 -4.31 1.45 -11.87
CA ARG A 119 -4.09 1.81 -13.28
C ARG A 119 -5.32 2.45 -13.89
N GLY A 120 -5.22 3.68 -14.36
CA GLY A 120 -6.34 4.39 -15.00
C GLY A 120 -5.98 5.80 -15.44
N GLN A 121 -6.94 6.56 -15.97
CA GLN A 121 -6.72 7.96 -16.33
C GLN A 121 -6.72 8.84 -15.08
N VAL A 122 -5.62 9.58 -14.87
CA VAL A 122 -5.44 10.43 -13.67
C VAL A 122 -5.66 11.90 -14.03
N ASN A 123 -6.57 12.56 -13.32
CA ASN A 123 -6.73 14.02 -13.26
C ASN A 123 -6.51 14.49 -11.81
N ASP A 124 -6.57 15.81 -11.57
CA ASP A 124 -6.27 16.37 -10.23
C ASP A 124 -7.26 15.91 -9.16
N GLU A 125 -8.53 15.76 -9.51
CA GLU A 125 -9.57 15.25 -8.60
C GLU A 125 -9.25 13.82 -8.15
N LYS A 126 -8.99 12.93 -9.12
CA LYS A 126 -8.64 11.52 -8.85
C LYS A 126 -7.33 11.39 -8.09
N LEU A 127 -6.34 12.25 -8.37
CA LEU A 127 -5.08 12.28 -7.64
C LEU A 127 -5.30 12.65 -6.16
N ASN A 128 -6.14 13.65 -5.89
CA ASN A 128 -6.48 14.04 -4.51
C ASN A 128 -7.22 12.92 -3.77
N SER A 129 -8.21 12.29 -4.41
CA SER A 129 -8.93 11.14 -3.84
C SER A 129 -7.99 9.96 -3.58
N PHE A 130 -7.08 9.66 -4.52
CA PHE A 130 -6.06 8.62 -4.32
C PHE A 130 -5.14 8.93 -3.14
N ASN A 131 -4.68 10.18 -2.98
CA ASN A 131 -3.82 10.56 -1.86
C ASN A 131 -4.51 10.36 -0.50
N GLN A 132 -5.79 10.69 -0.40
CA GLN A 132 -6.59 10.44 0.81
C GLN A 132 -6.76 8.95 1.08
N LEU A 133 -7.13 8.17 0.05
CA LEU A 133 -7.23 6.72 0.13
C LEU A 133 -5.91 6.09 0.60
N GLN A 134 -4.78 6.49 0.01
CA GLN A 134 -3.45 5.99 0.37
C GLN A 134 -3.10 6.32 1.83
N GLN A 135 -3.47 7.50 2.32
CA GLN A 135 -3.26 7.87 3.72
C GLN A 135 -4.08 6.99 4.66
N THR A 136 -5.37 6.77 4.38
CA THR A 136 -6.24 5.88 5.17
C THR A 136 -5.72 4.45 5.16
N PHE A 137 -5.36 3.93 3.99
CA PHE A 137 -4.82 2.58 3.85
C PHE A 137 -3.51 2.39 4.65
N ARG A 138 -2.61 3.37 4.59
CA ARG A 138 -1.34 3.33 5.34
C ARG A 138 -1.51 3.43 6.86
N GLN A 139 -2.57 4.09 7.34
CA GLN A 139 -2.87 4.11 8.78
C GLN A 139 -3.24 2.71 9.30
N GLU A 140 -3.89 1.89 8.45
CA GLU A 140 -4.36 0.55 8.82
C GLU A 140 -3.29 -0.52 8.61
N PHE A 141 -2.54 -0.46 7.50
CA PHE A 141 -1.60 -1.51 7.10
C PHE A 141 -0.12 -1.09 7.12
N GLY A 142 0.18 0.16 7.47
CA GLY A 142 1.55 0.68 7.47
C GLY A 142 2.09 0.90 6.05
N ASN A 143 3.34 0.52 5.81
CA ASN A 143 4.00 0.75 4.52
C ASN A 143 3.96 -0.46 3.57
N ARG A 144 3.20 -1.51 3.92
CA ARG A 144 3.12 -2.77 3.19
C ARG A 144 1.70 -3.34 3.19
N PRO A 145 1.09 -3.61 2.02
CA PRO A 145 1.63 -3.37 0.68
C PRO A 145 1.69 -1.87 0.34
N LYS A 146 2.57 -1.50 -0.60
CA LYS A 146 2.67 -0.13 -1.12
C LYS A 146 1.64 0.07 -2.23
N LEU A 147 0.94 1.21 -2.21
CA LEU A 147 0.06 1.62 -3.30
C LEU A 147 0.80 2.56 -4.25
N GLU A 148 0.66 2.35 -5.56
CA GLU A 148 1.18 3.25 -6.59
C GLU A 148 0.12 3.54 -7.65
N LEU A 149 0.03 4.82 -8.03
CA LEU A 149 -0.86 5.27 -9.09
C LEU A 149 -0.13 5.20 -10.44
N VAL A 150 -0.76 4.59 -11.43
CA VAL A 150 -0.21 4.43 -12.79
C VAL A 150 -1.19 5.03 -13.79
N ASN A 151 -0.80 6.12 -14.44
CA ASN A 151 -1.63 6.74 -15.47
C ASN A 151 -1.59 5.92 -16.77
N VAL A 152 -2.74 5.35 -17.17
CA VAL A 152 -2.88 4.52 -18.38
C VAL A 152 -3.85 5.22 -19.33
N GLY A 153 -3.31 5.91 -20.35
CA GLY A 153 -4.11 6.41 -21.48
C GLY A 153 -4.67 7.83 -21.38
N GLY A 154 -4.12 8.71 -20.55
CA GLY A 154 -4.25 10.16 -20.70
C GLY A 154 -2.88 10.74 -21.06
N GLN A 155 -2.84 11.85 -21.81
CA GLN A 155 -1.60 12.59 -22.08
C GLN A 155 -0.73 12.64 -20.81
N PRO A 156 0.62 12.56 -20.94
CA PRO A 156 1.49 12.83 -19.81
C PRO A 156 0.93 14.06 -19.11
N GLN A 157 0.80 13.95 -17.78
CA GLN A 157 0.55 15.07 -16.87
C GLN A 157 0.97 16.36 -17.57
N HIS A 158 0.15 17.40 -17.54
CA HIS A 158 0.64 18.76 -17.59
C HIS A 158 1.71 18.89 -16.48
N ASP A 159 2.92 18.35 -16.70
CA ASP A 159 4.13 19.13 -16.66
C ASP A 159 3.72 20.35 -17.47
N GLU A 160 3.19 21.37 -16.78
CA GLU A 160 3.01 22.68 -17.36
C GLU A 160 4.37 22.99 -17.98
N LEU A 161 4.43 22.82 -19.30
CA LEU A 161 5.48 23.41 -20.08
C LEU A 161 5.17 24.89 -19.97
N ASN A 162 5.61 25.50 -18.87
CA ASN A 162 5.45 26.91 -18.61
C ASN A 162 6.41 27.63 -19.58
N PHE A 163 5.94 27.71 -20.82
CA PHE A 163 6.67 28.14 -21.99
C PHE A 163 5.65 28.81 -22.92
N GLU A 164 5.30 30.04 -22.57
CA GLU A 164 4.42 30.88 -23.36
C GLU A 164 5.26 31.83 -24.23
N VAL A 165 5.12 31.69 -25.55
CA VAL A 165 5.86 32.49 -26.53
C VAL A 165 5.07 33.75 -26.85
N GLN A 166 5.60 34.92 -26.47
CA GLN A 166 5.01 36.20 -26.84
C GLN A 166 5.37 36.62 -28.27
N ALA A 167 6.62 36.40 -28.66
CA ALA A 167 7.12 36.76 -29.97
C ALA A 167 8.32 35.91 -30.39
N ILE A 168 8.58 35.89 -31.69
CA ILE A 168 9.78 35.28 -32.27
C ILE A 168 10.52 36.28 -33.16
N SER A 169 11.83 36.10 -33.27
CA SER A 169 12.67 36.78 -34.25
C SER A 169 13.47 35.75 -35.03
N LEU A 170 13.41 35.83 -36.35
CA LEU A 170 14.10 34.93 -37.29
C LEU A 170 15.30 35.61 -37.96
N GLY A 171 15.94 36.56 -37.26
CA GLY A 171 17.13 37.24 -37.77
C GLY A 171 18.35 36.31 -37.86
N LYS A 172 19.54 36.88 -38.02
CA LYS A 172 20.81 36.11 -38.09
C LYS A 172 21.02 35.15 -36.92
N VAL A 173 20.50 35.51 -35.75
CA VAL A 173 20.44 34.65 -34.56
C VAL A 173 18.97 34.58 -34.13
N PRO A 174 18.28 33.46 -34.40
CA PRO A 174 16.89 33.30 -34.00
C PRO A 174 16.73 33.32 -32.47
N TYR A 175 15.67 33.95 -31.98
CA TYR A 175 15.32 33.95 -30.56
C TYR A 175 13.82 34.04 -30.33
N VAL A 176 13.37 33.53 -29.18
CA VAL A 176 12.00 33.69 -28.67
C VAL A 176 11.98 34.73 -27.56
N VAL A 177 10.86 35.43 -27.41
CA VAL A 177 10.56 36.29 -26.27
C VAL A 177 9.45 35.62 -25.47
N LEU A 178 9.68 35.40 -24.18
CA LEU A 178 8.73 34.78 -23.26
C LEU A 178 7.99 35.84 -22.44
N ASP A 179 7.05 35.41 -21.59
CA ASP A 179 6.26 36.24 -20.68
C ASP A 179 7.08 37.22 -19.80
N ASN A 180 8.29 36.80 -19.41
CA ASN A 180 9.26 37.58 -18.66
C ASN A 180 9.99 38.65 -19.49
N HIS A 181 9.60 38.84 -20.77
CA HIS A 181 10.18 39.79 -21.73
C HIS A 181 11.68 39.56 -22.03
N GLN A 182 12.24 38.42 -21.61
CA GLN A 182 13.62 38.05 -21.91
C GLN A 182 13.71 37.29 -23.25
N ARG A 183 14.89 37.37 -23.86
CA ARG A 183 15.20 36.75 -25.15
C ARG A 183 15.98 35.47 -24.94
N TYR A 184 15.52 34.40 -25.57
CA TYR A 184 16.16 33.08 -25.49
C TYR A 184 16.47 32.57 -26.89
N PRO A 185 17.75 32.34 -27.23
CA PRO A 185 18.13 31.78 -28.53
C PRO A 185 17.87 30.27 -28.59
N GLU A 186 17.98 29.71 -29.80
CA GLU A 186 18.07 28.27 -30.00
C GLU A 186 19.22 27.66 -29.16
N GLY A 187 18.96 26.52 -28.52
CA GLY A 187 19.89 25.85 -27.59
C GLY A 187 19.80 26.34 -26.14
N ALA A 188 19.10 27.43 -25.85
CA ALA A 188 18.95 27.95 -24.49
C ALA A 188 18.22 26.96 -23.57
N ILE A 189 18.63 26.91 -22.31
CA ILE A 189 18.00 26.12 -21.24
C ILE A 189 17.41 27.09 -20.22
N LEU A 190 16.12 26.97 -19.97
CA LEU A 190 15.39 27.77 -19.01
C LEU A 190 15.54 27.18 -17.60
N ASN A 191 15.26 28.01 -16.58
CA ASN A 191 15.34 27.60 -15.17
C ASN A 191 14.39 26.44 -14.81
N ASN A 192 13.31 26.26 -15.57
CA ASN A 192 12.36 25.15 -15.42
C ASN A 192 12.79 23.86 -16.16
N GLY A 193 14.01 23.83 -16.70
CA GLY A 193 14.58 22.67 -17.39
C GLY A 193 14.13 22.49 -18.84
N VAL A 194 13.36 23.44 -19.39
CA VAL A 194 13.00 23.44 -20.82
C VAL A 194 14.20 23.90 -21.65
N ARG A 195 14.52 23.17 -22.72
CA ARG A 195 15.53 23.54 -23.71
C ARG A 195 14.87 23.89 -25.04
N ILE A 196 15.29 25.00 -25.65
CA ILE A 196 14.85 25.39 -27.00
C ILE A 196 15.67 24.60 -28.03
N LEU A 197 14.99 23.83 -28.87
CA LEU A 197 15.63 23.00 -29.89
C LEU A 197 15.64 23.66 -31.26
N ALA A 198 14.55 24.34 -31.64
CA ALA A 198 14.46 25.03 -32.92
C ALA A 198 13.45 26.18 -32.87
N ILE A 199 13.74 27.25 -33.60
CA ILE A 199 12.84 28.40 -33.75
C ILE A 199 12.47 28.53 -35.23
N ARG A 200 11.19 28.36 -35.54
CA ARG A 200 10.63 28.43 -36.89
C ARG A 200 9.59 29.54 -36.99
N ARG A 201 9.12 29.80 -38.20
CA ARG A 201 8.17 30.88 -38.49
C ARG A 201 6.79 30.66 -37.87
N ASP A 202 6.40 29.41 -37.75
CA ASP A 202 5.08 28.95 -37.34
C ASP A 202 5.12 28.16 -36.03
N ALA A 203 6.30 27.75 -35.58
CA ALA A 203 6.43 26.96 -34.36
C ALA A 203 7.77 27.15 -33.65
N VAL A 204 7.77 26.87 -32.35
CA VAL A 204 8.98 26.69 -31.54
C VAL A 204 9.02 25.25 -31.05
N ILE A 205 10.15 24.56 -31.28
CA ILE A 205 10.36 23.18 -30.82
C ILE A 205 11.19 23.24 -29.54
N VAL A 206 10.71 22.58 -28.49
CA VAL A 206 11.39 22.54 -27.18
C VAL A 206 11.43 21.13 -26.62
N SER A 207 12.32 20.89 -25.66
CA SER A 207 12.38 19.64 -24.90
C SER A 207 12.36 19.88 -23.40
N LYS A 208 11.71 19.00 -22.64
CA LYS A 208 11.81 18.92 -21.18
C LYS A 208 12.14 17.47 -20.80
N GLY A 209 13.33 17.24 -20.26
CA GLY A 209 13.83 15.89 -20.02
C GLY A 209 14.03 15.10 -21.33
N LYS A 210 13.34 13.97 -21.48
CA LYS A 210 13.40 13.09 -22.68
C LYS A 210 12.27 13.34 -23.69
N ARG A 211 11.42 14.34 -23.46
CA ARG A 211 10.23 14.63 -24.28
C ARG A 211 10.45 15.89 -25.10
N GLU A 212 9.96 15.88 -26.33
CA GLU A 212 9.93 17.03 -27.23
C GLU A 212 8.50 17.53 -27.42
N PHE A 213 8.34 18.84 -27.57
CA PHE A 213 7.07 19.55 -27.70
C PHE A 213 7.16 20.54 -28.86
N VAL A 214 6.05 20.71 -29.58
CA VAL A 214 5.91 21.68 -30.68
C VAL A 214 4.90 22.74 -30.26
N ILE A 215 5.35 23.97 -30.11
CA ILE A 215 4.54 25.12 -29.72
C ILE A 215 4.16 25.87 -30.98
N GLN A 216 2.90 25.71 -31.39
CA GLN A 216 2.36 26.40 -32.55
C GLN A 216 2.15 27.88 -32.21
N LEU A 217 2.69 28.74 -33.07
CA LEU A 217 2.50 30.18 -32.95
C LEU A 217 1.23 30.52 -33.71
N ASN A 218 0.11 30.65 -33.00
CA ASN A 218 -1.12 31.18 -33.57
C ASN A 218 -0.79 32.57 -34.13
N GLY A 219 -0.93 32.73 -35.46
CA GLY A 219 -0.44 33.87 -36.22
C GLY A 219 -0.91 35.23 -35.70
N GLY A 220 -0.22 35.76 -34.69
CA GLY A 220 -0.23 37.16 -34.31
C GLY A 220 0.58 37.92 -35.33
N LYS A 221 -0.06 38.86 -36.04
CA LYS A 221 0.53 39.66 -37.11
C LYS A 221 1.94 40.15 -36.75
N PRO A 222 2.91 40.12 -37.70
CA PRO A 222 4.16 40.85 -37.52
C PRO A 222 3.84 42.34 -37.36
N ARG A 223 4.35 42.95 -36.30
CA ARG A 223 4.52 44.41 -36.21
C ARG A 223 5.92 44.76 -36.67
#